data_AF-A0A850MPX0-F1
#
_entry.id   AF-A0A850MPX0-F1
#
_cell.length_a   1.000
_cell.length_b   1.000
_cell.length_c   1.000
_cell.angle_alpha   90.00
_cell.angle_beta   90.00
_cell.angle_gamma   90.00
#
_symmetry.space_group_name_H-M   'P 1'
#
loop_
_entity.id
_entity.type
_entity.pdbx_description
1 polymer ?
#
loop_
_entity_poly.entity_id
_entity_poly.type
_entity_poly.pdbx_seq_one_letter_code
_entity_poly.pdbx_strand_id
1 'polypeptide(L)'
;MNQLMSVTELAEYLKVNKQTIYNWVNKKGIPFTKIGDLLRFDKDEIDRWLKNKTFRPDIIEYNGYEIQASPYQLAESKNWTINIYIFKHRGSHATSKNFSSANSFPTREEAVKYCFDFGMKIIDGKIKDFSVEGL
;
A
#
# COMPACT_ATOMS: atom_id res chain seq x y z
N MET A 1 -15.59 2.28 19.45
CA MET A 1 -15.47 2.65 20.88
C MET A 1 -14.07 3.23 21.04
N ASN A 2 -13.94 4.52 21.34
CA ASN A 2 -12.65 5.19 21.42
C ASN A 2 -11.88 4.70 22.67
N GLN A 3 -10.91 3.81 22.48
CA GLN A 3 -10.03 3.34 23.55
C GLN A 3 -8.77 4.20 23.57
N LEU A 4 -8.53 4.89 24.70
CA LEU A 4 -7.29 5.60 24.96
C LEU A 4 -6.31 4.68 25.69
N MET A 5 -5.22 4.32 25.02
CA MET A 5 -4.14 3.51 25.58
C MET A 5 -3.10 4.38 26.30
N SER A 6 -2.53 3.86 27.39
CA SER A 6 -1.30 4.33 28.00
C SER A 6 -0.07 3.90 27.19
N VAL A 7 1.12 4.40 27.57
CA VAL A 7 2.39 3.96 26.96
C VAL A 7 2.60 2.45 27.11
N THR A 8 2.20 1.87 28.24
CA THR A 8 2.33 0.43 28.50
C THR A 8 1.43 -0.38 27.56
N GLU A 9 0.15 -0.03 27.50
CA GLU A 9 -0.82 -0.73 26.64
C GLU A 9 -0.47 -0.59 25.16
N LEU A 10 -0.01 0.59 24.72
CA LEU A 10 0.43 0.78 23.34
C LEU A 10 1.68 -0.04 23.01
N ALA A 11 2.64 -0.11 23.93
CA ALA A 11 3.86 -0.91 23.75
C ALA A 11 3.53 -2.40 23.60
N GLU A 12 2.60 -2.91 24.41
CA GLU A 12 2.07 -4.27 24.29
C GLU A 12 1.32 -4.48 22.98
N TYR A 13 0.43 -3.55 22.62
CA TYR A 13 -0.35 -3.58 21.39
C TYR A 13 0.54 -3.66 20.14
N LEU A 14 1.56 -2.79 20.06
CA LEU A 14 2.49 -2.72 18.93
C LEU A 14 3.63 -3.73 19.01
N LYS A 15 3.74 -4.49 20.10
CA LYS A 15 4.85 -5.42 20.38
C LYS A 15 6.23 -4.76 20.29
N VAL A 16 6.36 -3.56 20.86
CA VAL A 16 7.62 -2.81 20.97
C VAL A 16 7.91 -2.45 22.42
N ASN A 17 9.15 -2.07 22.75
CA ASN A 17 9.45 -1.59 24.09
C ASN A 17 8.89 -0.17 24.32
N LYS A 18 8.68 0.20 25.60
CA LYS A 18 8.16 1.54 25.98
C LYS A 18 9.09 2.68 25.53
N GLN A 19 10.41 2.44 25.50
CA GLN A 19 11.39 3.43 25.07
C GLN A 19 11.19 3.82 23.59
N THR A 20 10.81 2.88 22.74
CA THR A 20 10.46 3.13 21.33
C THR A 20 9.26 4.06 21.24
N ILE A 21 8.23 3.86 22.06
CA ILE A 21 7.06 4.75 22.11
C ILE A 21 7.48 6.17 22.51
N TYR A 22 8.28 6.33 23.58
CA TYR A 22 8.79 7.64 23.99
C TYR A 22 9.63 8.31 22.89
N ASN A 23 10.50 7.55 22.22
CA ASN A 23 11.31 8.06 21.11
C ASN A 23 10.44 8.56 19.95
N TRP A 24 9.36 7.83 19.62
CA TRP A 24 8.43 8.27 18.58
C TRP A 24 7.65 9.52 18.98
N VAL A 25 7.21 9.63 20.24
CA VAL A 25 6.55 10.84 20.76
C VAL A 25 7.49 12.04 20.70
N ASN A 26 8.74 11.88 21.16
CA ASN A 26 9.76 12.94 21.12
C ASN A 26 10.05 13.43 19.69
N LYS A 27 10.04 12.50 18.72
CA LYS A 27 10.23 12.80 17.29
C LYS A 27 8.94 13.26 16.59
N LYS A 28 7.81 13.36 17.30
CA LYS A 28 6.47 13.62 16.74
C LYS A 28 6.12 12.66 15.58
N GLY A 29 6.60 11.41 15.68
CA GLY A 29 6.47 10.38 14.64
C GLY A 29 5.26 9.47 14.82
N ILE A 30 4.52 9.61 15.92
CA ILE A 30 3.32 8.85 16.28
C ILE A 30 2.24 9.82 16.82
N PRO A 31 0.94 9.62 16.55
CA PRO A 31 -0.12 10.43 17.13
C PRO A 31 -0.23 10.21 18.64
N PHE A 32 -0.44 11.27 19.41
CA PHE A 32 -0.63 11.19 20.86
C PHE A 32 -1.38 12.41 21.39
N THR A 33 -2.05 12.25 22.53
CA THR A 33 -2.62 13.33 23.33
C THR A 33 -1.88 13.42 24.66
N LYS A 34 -1.50 14.64 25.06
CA LYS A 34 -0.90 14.91 26.37
C LYS A 34 -1.96 15.42 27.34
N ILE A 35 -2.12 14.74 28.47
CA ILE A 35 -3.05 15.11 29.56
C ILE A 35 -2.24 15.26 30.84
N GLY A 36 -1.83 16.48 31.17
CA GLY A 36 -0.80 16.71 32.19
C GLY A 36 0.51 16.04 31.79
N ASP A 37 1.07 15.20 32.65
CA ASP A 37 2.28 14.42 32.36
C ASP A 37 1.99 13.07 31.69
N LEU A 38 0.71 12.73 31.51
CA LEU A 38 0.29 11.45 30.95
C LEU A 38 0.18 11.54 29.42
N LEU A 39 0.73 10.54 28.75
CA LEU A 39 0.53 10.31 27.32
C LEU A 39 -0.63 9.33 27.12
N ARG A 40 -1.51 9.66 26.17
CA ARG A 40 -2.63 8.82 25.75
C ARG A 40 -2.65 8.67 24.23
N PHE A 41 -3.03 7.48 23.79
CA PHE A 41 -3.01 7.09 22.39
C PHE A 41 -4.38 6.54 22.01
N ASP A 42 -5.07 7.24 21.11
CA ASP A 42 -6.34 6.78 20.56
C ASP A 42 -6.09 5.57 19.64
N LYS A 43 -6.70 4.42 19.95
CA LYS A 43 -6.46 3.19 19.19
C LYS A 43 -6.80 3.34 17.71
N ASP A 44 -7.91 4.00 17.37
CA ASP A 44 -8.33 4.15 15.98
C ASP A 44 -7.37 5.08 15.22
N GLU A 45 -6.82 6.09 15.90
CA GLU A 45 -5.78 6.96 15.35
C GLU A 45 -4.45 6.22 15.13
N ILE A 46 -4.04 5.40 16.10
CA ILE A 46 -2.87 4.52 15.97
C ILE A 46 -3.05 3.53 14.81
N ASP A 47 -4.22 2.93 14.67
CA ASP A 47 -4.50 1.98 13.59
C ASP A 47 -4.44 2.66 12.21
N ARG A 48 -4.97 3.88 12.08
CA ARG A 48 -4.82 4.69 10.87
C ARG A 48 -3.35 5.02 10.60
N TRP A 49 -2.60 5.42 11.63
CA TRP A 49 -1.18 5.73 11.53
C TRP A 49 -0.36 4.50 11.06
N LEU A 50 -0.64 3.32 11.62
CA LEU A 50 -0.04 2.06 11.17
C LEU A 50 -0.39 1.79 9.70
N LYS A 51 -1.65 1.96 9.32
CA LYS A 51 -2.11 1.72 7.95
C LYS A 51 -1.38 2.62 6.94
N ASN A 52 -1.14 3.88 7.29
CA ASN A 52 -0.39 4.84 6.47
C ASN A 52 1.12 4.55 6.40
N LYS A 53 1.67 3.82 7.38
CA LYS A 53 3.07 3.38 7.40
C LYS A 53 3.27 1.97 6.86
N THR A 54 2.18 1.23 6.67
CA THR A 54 2.24 -0.11 6.10
C THR A 54 2.36 0.03 4.60
N PHE A 55 3.51 -0.37 4.06
CA PHE A 55 3.60 -0.63 2.64
C PHE A 55 2.71 -1.84 2.33
N ARG A 56 1.54 -1.58 1.78
CA ARG A 56 0.74 -2.62 1.14
C ARG A 56 1.14 -2.59 -0.33
N PRO A 57 1.86 -3.61 -0.83
CA PRO A 57 2.04 -3.68 -2.26
C PRO A 57 0.65 -3.80 -2.88
N ASP A 58 0.34 -2.97 -3.89
CA ASP A 58 -0.93 -3.03 -4.60
C ASP A 58 -0.89 -4.28 -5.48
N ILE A 59 -1.11 -5.45 -4.87
CA ILE A 59 -1.03 -6.75 -5.53
C ILE A 59 -2.36 -7.49 -5.44
N ILE A 60 -2.76 -8.11 -6.54
CA ILE A 60 -3.87 -9.08 -6.58
C ILE A 60 -3.45 -10.35 -7.32
N GLU A 61 -4.05 -11.47 -6.95
CA GLU A 61 -3.98 -12.70 -7.75
C GLU A 61 -5.19 -12.76 -8.69
N TYR A 62 -4.96 -13.11 -9.96
CA TYR A 62 -6.01 -13.25 -10.96
C TYR A 62 -5.65 -14.33 -11.98
N ASN A 63 -6.50 -15.35 -12.14
CA ASN A 63 -6.32 -16.46 -13.09
C ASN A 63 -4.93 -17.13 -13.03
N GLY A 64 -4.38 -17.26 -11.81
CA GLY A 64 -3.07 -17.85 -11.56
C GLY A 64 -1.88 -16.99 -11.98
N TYR A 65 -2.09 -15.67 -12.12
CA TYR A 65 -1.07 -14.64 -12.25
C TYR A 65 -1.13 -13.72 -11.03
N GLU A 66 -0.01 -13.11 -10.68
CA GLU A 66 0.05 -12.00 -9.74
C GLU A 66 0.11 -10.69 -10.52
N ILE A 67 -0.74 -9.72 -10.20
CA ILE A 67 -0.75 -8.38 -10.78
C ILE A 67 -0.30 -7.41 -9.71
N GLN A 68 0.86 -6.78 -9.91
CA GLN A 68 1.35 -5.70 -9.07
C GLN A 68 1.13 -4.36 -9.76
N ALA A 69 0.31 -3.50 -9.18
CA ALA A 69 0.18 -2.11 -9.57
C ALA A 69 1.33 -1.27 -8.98
N SER A 70 2.02 -0.54 -9.85
CA SER A 70 3.14 0.33 -9.50
C SER A 70 2.98 1.72 -10.12
N PRO A 71 1.84 2.41 -9.93
CA PRO A 71 1.65 3.74 -10.49
C PRO A 71 2.60 4.74 -9.82
N TYR A 72 3.05 5.73 -10.59
CA TYR A 72 3.87 6.83 -10.10
C TYR A 72 3.27 8.16 -10.52
N GLN A 73 3.48 9.20 -9.71
CA GLN A 73 2.96 10.52 -9.97
C GLN A 73 3.87 11.29 -10.94
N LEU A 74 3.28 11.88 -11.98
CA LEU A 74 3.97 12.74 -12.92
C LEU A 74 4.28 14.09 -12.29
N ALA A 75 5.50 14.59 -12.50
CA ALA A 75 5.96 15.83 -11.87
C ALA A 75 5.16 17.06 -12.33
N GLU A 76 4.85 17.13 -13.63
CA GLU A 76 4.20 18.27 -14.29
C GLU A 76 2.69 18.32 -14.02
N SER A 77 1.97 17.25 -14.37
CA SER A 77 0.51 17.23 -14.27
C SER A 77 -0.02 16.87 -12.88
N LYS A 78 0.82 16.30 -12.01
CA LYS A 78 0.42 15.66 -10.74
C LYS A 78 -0.54 14.47 -10.89
N ASN A 79 -0.83 14.04 -12.12
CA ASN A 79 -1.59 12.82 -12.35
C ASN A 79 -0.74 11.57 -12.12
N TRP A 80 -1.40 10.48 -11.79
CA TRP A 80 -0.84 9.15 -11.58
C TRP A 80 -0.88 8.32 -12.86
N THR A 81 0.22 7.65 -13.16
CA THR A 81 0.36 6.79 -14.35
C THR A 81 -0.31 5.43 -14.20
N ILE A 82 -0.44 4.71 -15.31
CA ILE A 82 -0.77 3.28 -15.32
C ILE A 82 0.49 2.49 -15.61
N ASN A 83 0.97 1.76 -14.60
CA ASN A 83 2.12 0.87 -14.69
C ASN A 83 1.86 -0.36 -13.81
N ILE A 84 1.97 -1.54 -14.42
CA ILE A 84 1.77 -2.83 -13.74
C ILE A 84 2.87 -3.83 -14.11
N TYR A 85 3.14 -4.74 -13.19
CA TYR A 85 3.89 -5.97 -13.46
C TYR A 85 2.94 -7.15 -13.32
N ILE A 86 2.96 -8.06 -14.30
CA ILE A 86 2.23 -9.33 -14.21
C ILE A 86 3.26 -10.44 -14.07
N PHE A 87 3.11 -11.27 -13.03
CA PHE A 87 3.99 -12.38 -12.73
C PHE A 87 3.30 -13.72 -12.96
N LYS A 88 4.08 -14.71 -13.40
CA LYS A 88 3.69 -16.12 -13.44
C LYS A 88 4.66 -16.95 -12.62
N HIS A 89 4.15 -17.64 -11.61
CA HIS A 89 4.96 -18.48 -10.73
C HIS A 89 4.99 -19.93 -11.23
N ARG A 90 6.18 -20.52 -11.25
CA ARG A 90 6.44 -21.94 -11.56
C ARG A 90 7.36 -22.49 -10.47
N GLY A 91 6.76 -22.99 -9.39
CA GLY A 91 7.50 -23.37 -8.18
C GLY A 91 8.17 -22.17 -7.53
N SER A 92 9.49 -22.22 -7.32
CA SER A 92 10.27 -21.12 -6.75
C SER A 92 10.65 -20.01 -7.75
N HIS A 93 10.39 -20.21 -9.04
CA HIS A 93 10.75 -19.24 -10.09
C HIS A 93 9.52 -18.42 -10.49
N ALA A 94 9.71 -17.13 -10.72
CA ALA A 94 8.69 -16.25 -11.28
C ALA A 94 9.22 -15.56 -12.53
N THR A 95 8.44 -15.60 -13.60
CA THR A 95 8.63 -14.74 -14.79
C THR A 95 7.74 -13.53 -14.63
N SER A 96 8.15 -12.38 -15.16
CA SER A 96 7.35 -11.16 -15.09
C SER A 96 7.42 -10.35 -16.37
N LYS A 97 6.37 -9.58 -16.64
CA LYS A 97 6.32 -8.63 -17.74
C LYS A 97 5.67 -7.34 -17.27
N ASN A 98 6.27 -6.22 -17.68
CA ASN A 98 5.75 -4.88 -17.38
C ASN A 98 4.76 -4.44 -18.47
N PHE A 99 3.70 -3.76 -18.05
CA PHE A 99 2.73 -3.15 -18.94
C PHE A 99 2.39 -1.75 -18.47
N SER A 100 2.18 -0.84 -19.41
CA SER A 100 1.81 0.55 -19.14
C SER A 100 0.79 1.06 -20.16
N SER A 101 0.11 2.14 -19.81
CA SER A 101 -0.80 2.85 -20.71
C SER A 101 -0.58 4.36 -20.61
N ALA A 102 -0.92 5.09 -21.67
CA ALA A 102 -0.87 6.56 -21.70
C ALA A 102 -1.94 7.23 -20.82
N ASN A 103 -2.93 6.48 -20.32
CA ASN A 103 -3.91 6.99 -19.36
C ASN A 103 -3.23 7.51 -18.09
N SER A 104 -3.78 8.56 -17.51
CA SER A 104 -3.38 9.07 -16.21
C SER A 104 -4.59 9.54 -15.41
N PHE A 105 -4.48 9.52 -14.08
CA PHE A 105 -5.59 9.77 -13.17
C PHE A 105 -5.25 10.84 -12.13
N PRO A 106 -6.20 11.69 -11.71
CA PRO A 106 -5.95 12.71 -10.69
C PRO A 106 -5.54 12.14 -9.33
N THR A 107 -6.02 10.94 -8.98
CA THR A 107 -5.73 10.29 -7.68
C THR A 107 -4.99 8.96 -7.84
N ARG A 108 -4.25 8.57 -6.80
CA ARG A 108 -3.57 7.26 -6.74
C ARG A 108 -4.59 6.14 -6.73
N GLU A 109 -5.68 6.31 -5.98
CA GLU A 109 -6.74 5.31 -5.82
C GLU A 109 -7.40 4.97 -7.15
N GLU A 110 -7.69 5.97 -7.98
CA GLU A 110 -8.21 5.76 -9.34
C GLU A 110 -7.19 5.05 -10.24
N ALA A 111 -5.91 5.45 -10.20
CA ALA A 111 -4.86 4.80 -10.96
C ALA A 111 -4.68 3.32 -10.56
N VAL A 112 -4.66 3.01 -9.26
CA VAL A 112 -4.54 1.62 -8.76
C VAL A 112 -5.73 0.78 -9.20
N LYS A 113 -6.95 1.28 -9.06
CA LYS A 113 -8.16 0.58 -9.53
C LYS A 113 -8.06 0.27 -11.02
N TYR A 114 -7.67 1.27 -11.82
CA TYR A 114 -7.52 1.10 -13.26
C TYR A 114 -6.37 0.15 -13.62
N CYS A 115 -5.25 0.17 -12.90
CA CYS A 115 -4.13 -0.77 -13.08
C CYS A 115 -4.61 -2.23 -12.95
N PHE A 116 -5.43 -2.54 -11.95
CA PHE A 116 -5.98 -3.89 -11.79
C PHE A 116 -6.94 -4.25 -12.92
N ASP A 117 -7.88 -3.36 -13.27
CA ASP A 117 -8.80 -3.59 -14.39
C ASP A 117 -8.05 -3.79 -15.72
N PHE A 118 -6.97 -3.03 -15.92
CA PHE A 118 -6.08 -3.14 -17.06
C PHE A 118 -5.35 -4.50 -17.06
N GLY A 119 -4.75 -4.91 -15.95
CA GLY A 119 -4.08 -6.20 -15.83
C GLY A 119 -5.00 -7.39 -16.08
N MET A 120 -6.22 -7.37 -15.52
CA MET A 120 -7.22 -8.41 -15.76
C MET A 120 -7.60 -8.50 -17.24
N LYS A 121 -7.77 -7.35 -17.93
CA LYS A 121 -8.06 -7.32 -19.37
C LYS A 121 -6.90 -7.85 -20.23
N ILE A 122 -5.65 -7.62 -19.84
CA ILE A 122 -4.48 -8.20 -20.53
C ILE A 122 -4.46 -9.71 -20.37
N ILE A 123 -4.67 -10.22 -19.14
CA ILE A 123 -4.70 -11.67 -18.87
C ILE A 123 -5.84 -12.35 -19.62
N ASP A 124 -7.00 -11.70 -19.72
CA ASP A 124 -8.15 -12.19 -20.48
C ASP A 124 -7.96 -12.09 -22.02
N GLY A 125 -6.85 -11.54 -22.52
CA GLY A 125 -6.60 -11.34 -23.95
C GLY A 125 -7.52 -10.29 -24.60
N LYS A 126 -8.10 -9.39 -23.81
CA LYS A 126 -9.08 -8.38 -24.27
C LYS A 126 -8.42 -7.11 -24.81
N ILE A 127 -7.08 -7.02 -24.81
CA ILE A 127 -6.33 -5.87 -25.33
C ILE A 127 -5.38 -6.33 -26.43
N LYS A 128 -5.60 -5.85 -27.65
CA LYS A 128 -4.96 -6.34 -28.88
C LYS A 128 -3.42 -6.26 -28.87
N ASP A 129 -2.86 -5.25 -28.19
CA ASP A 129 -1.41 -4.98 -28.20
C ASP A 129 -0.69 -5.47 -26.93
N PHE A 130 -1.42 -6.07 -25.99
CA PHE A 130 -0.84 -6.57 -24.74
C PHE A 130 -1.19 -8.04 -24.54
N SER A 131 -0.17 -8.84 -24.26
CA SER A 131 -0.32 -10.27 -24.01
C SER A 131 0.65 -10.74 -22.92
N VAL A 132 0.15 -11.64 -22.07
CA VAL A 132 0.90 -12.42 -21.08
C VAL A 132 1.54 -13.67 -21.68
N GLU A 133 1.37 -13.91 -22.97
CA GLU A 133 2.02 -15.03 -23.67
C GLU A 133 3.55 -14.92 -23.57
N GLY A 134 4.19 -16.04 -23.26
CA GLY A 134 5.62 -16.10 -22.95
C GLY A 134 5.98 -15.94 -21.47
N LEU A 135 5.00 -15.67 -20.58
CA LEU A 135 5.18 -15.80 -19.12
C LEU A 135 5.11 -17.25 -18.63
#